data_AF-A0A060Z3K5-F1
#
_entry.id   AF-A0A060Z3K5-F1
#
_cell.length_a   1.000
_cell.length_b   1.000
_cell.length_c   1.000
_cell.angle_alpha   90.00
_cell.angle_beta   90.00
_cell.angle_gamma   90.00
#
_symmetry.space_group_name_H-M   'P 1'
#
loop_
_entity.id
_entity.type
_entity.pdbx_description
1 polymer ?
#
loop_
_entity_poly.entity_id
_entity_poly.type
_entity_poly.pdbx_seq_one_letter_code
_entity_poly.pdbx_strand_id
1 'polypeptide(L)'
;LCYSMLTSTPSRSFLFPEDQQIELEYWAETGEFSATELHHMKAQDNRLFNIAPRSGKLHPGQQKAVTFSYRHNFVGTDRLPVLFKLSHGREILLNFMGVTVERDRHYLHFTCTKHVLAPVPIGGFSPPKQVYELYNGGAVPLRYRVDTEPLEQLTADNFGHPVLQCLNPQGEVTPGRTALLEWVLSPLEAKTYSVDISIHVLEGDTMLLTFEGCGFDNSVLGESAPLQLHDGYMSVPSTQRMALPNQVSGPSTSSHIVLPGPVWLSW
;
A
#
# COMPACT_ATOMS: atom_id res chain seq x y z
N LEU A 1 41.00 38.31 3.24
CA LEU A 1 39.53 38.38 3.28
C LEU A 1 39.00 36.95 3.33
N CYS A 2 38.71 36.44 4.53
CA CYS A 2 38.11 35.13 4.74
C CYS A 2 36.66 35.17 4.26
N TYR A 3 36.34 34.44 3.19
CA TYR A 3 34.96 34.08 2.89
C TYR A 3 34.53 33.01 3.88
N SER A 4 33.89 33.40 4.98
CA SER A 4 33.08 32.48 5.76
C SER A 4 31.86 32.10 4.91
N MET A 5 31.96 31.01 4.16
CA MET A 5 30.79 30.30 3.66
C MET A 5 30.03 29.81 4.89
N LEU A 6 29.06 30.60 5.36
CA LEU A 6 28.03 30.13 6.28
C LEU A 6 27.22 29.09 5.52
N THR A 7 27.65 27.83 5.57
CA THR A 7 26.81 26.71 5.13
C THR A 7 25.62 26.68 6.07
N SER A 8 24.50 27.28 5.65
CA SER A 8 23.28 27.24 6.45
C SER A 8 22.84 25.78 6.58
N THR A 9 22.70 25.31 7.81
CA THR A 9 22.23 23.95 8.04
C THR A 9 20.80 23.83 7.53
N PRO A 10 20.48 22.86 6.66
CA PRO A 10 19.13 22.63 6.17
C PRO A 10 18.13 22.56 7.32
N SER A 11 17.08 23.37 7.24
CA SER A 11 15.97 23.37 8.20
C SER A 11 14.79 22.62 7.62
N ARG A 12 14.03 21.95 8.50
CA ARG A 12 12.76 21.32 8.16
C ARG A 12 11.66 21.76 9.13
N SER A 13 10.44 21.90 8.65
CA SER A 13 9.26 22.18 9.48
C SER A 13 8.02 21.53 8.89
N PHE A 14 7.17 21.00 9.77
CA PHE A 14 5.81 20.61 9.46
C PHE A 14 4.87 21.73 9.87
N LEU A 15 3.98 22.12 8.97
CA LEU A 15 2.99 23.18 9.17
C LEU A 15 1.60 22.56 9.05
N PHE A 16 0.81 22.72 10.11
CA PHE A 16 -0.63 22.44 10.05
C PHE A 16 -1.35 23.51 9.23
N PRO A 17 -2.61 23.28 8.83
CA PRO A 17 -3.41 24.29 8.15
C PRO A 17 -3.46 25.61 8.94
N GLU A 18 -3.64 25.57 10.26
CA GLU A 18 -3.57 26.75 11.15
C GLU A 18 -2.23 27.50 11.13
N ASP A 19 -1.12 26.79 10.93
CA ASP A 19 0.22 27.40 10.88
C ASP A 19 0.43 28.15 9.55
N GLN A 20 -0.42 27.87 8.55
CA GLN A 20 -0.45 28.55 7.28
C GLN A 20 -1.41 29.74 7.44
N GLN A 21 -0.89 30.95 7.26
CA GLN A 21 -1.74 32.13 7.07
C GLN A 21 -2.40 32.00 5.68
N ILE A 22 -3.39 31.12 5.57
CA ILE A 22 -4.19 30.97 4.36
C ILE A 22 -5.00 32.26 4.23
N GLU A 23 -4.91 32.88 3.04
CA GLU A 23 -5.71 34.06 2.70
C GLU A 23 -7.20 33.79 2.98
N LEU A 24 -7.91 34.84 3.44
CA LEU A 24 -9.34 34.86 3.78
C LEU A 24 -10.14 33.75 3.07
N GLU A 25 -10.39 32.69 3.83
CA GLU A 25 -11.15 31.53 3.39
C GLU A 25 -12.62 31.92 3.17
N TYR A 26 -13.31 31.23 2.26
CA TYR A 26 -14.65 31.55 1.74
C TYR A 26 -15.73 31.76 2.83
N TRP A 27 -15.56 31.19 4.03
CA TRP A 27 -16.42 31.42 5.19
C TRP A 27 -16.40 32.86 5.73
N ALA A 28 -15.34 33.63 5.45
CA ALA A 28 -15.30 35.07 5.74
C ALA A 28 -16.19 35.89 4.79
N GLU A 29 -16.58 35.31 3.64
CA GLU A 29 -17.46 35.94 2.65
C GLU A 29 -18.94 35.52 2.85
N THR A 30 -19.21 34.28 3.28
CA THR A 30 -20.57 33.72 3.35
C THR A 30 -21.10 33.52 4.78
N GLY A 31 -20.23 33.45 5.79
CA GLY A 31 -20.60 33.21 7.19
C GLY A 31 -21.00 31.76 7.51
N GLU A 32 -20.88 30.83 6.56
CA GLU A 32 -21.20 29.40 6.75
C GLU A 32 -19.98 28.52 6.47
N PHE A 33 -19.72 27.56 7.36
CA PHE A 33 -18.67 26.56 7.17
C PHE A 33 -19.19 25.37 6.35
N SER A 34 -18.40 24.88 5.42
CA SER A 34 -18.65 23.60 4.75
C SER A 34 -18.47 22.42 5.70
N ALA A 35 -19.06 21.26 5.37
CA ALA A 35 -18.90 20.04 6.15
C ALA A 35 -17.42 19.61 6.28
N THR A 36 -16.61 19.86 5.25
CA THR A 36 -15.16 19.58 5.26
C THR A 36 -14.41 20.53 6.20
N GLU A 37 -14.75 21.82 6.20
CA GLU A 37 -14.15 22.80 7.11
C GLU A 37 -14.53 22.53 8.57
N LEU A 38 -15.80 22.27 8.85
CA LEU A 38 -16.26 21.86 10.19
C LEU A 38 -15.53 20.62 10.69
N HIS A 39 -15.27 19.67 9.79
CA HIS A 39 -14.55 18.46 10.11
C HIS A 39 -13.05 18.71 10.38
N HIS A 40 -12.40 19.57 9.59
CA HIS A 40 -11.02 20.00 9.84
C HIS A 40 -10.91 20.73 11.19
N MET A 41 -11.81 21.68 11.46
CA MET A 41 -11.88 22.40 12.75
C MET A 41 -12.03 21.42 13.92
N LYS A 42 -12.95 20.45 13.82
CA LYS A 42 -13.10 19.40 14.84
C LYS A 42 -11.81 18.62 15.06
N ALA A 43 -11.13 18.19 14.01
CA ALA A 43 -9.90 17.41 14.13
C ALA A 43 -8.77 18.22 14.79
N GLN A 44 -8.69 19.52 14.48
CA GLN A 44 -7.70 20.46 15.00
C GLN A 44 -7.97 20.85 16.46
N ASP A 45 -9.20 21.26 16.78
CA ASP A 45 -9.64 21.65 18.14
C ASP A 45 -9.40 20.52 19.14
N ASN A 46 -9.69 19.28 18.72
CA ASN A 46 -9.49 18.10 19.55
C ASN A 46 -8.05 17.56 19.52
N ARG A 47 -7.17 18.20 18.74
CA ARG A 47 -5.76 17.82 18.54
C ARG A 47 -5.62 16.34 18.21
N LEU A 48 -6.44 15.88 17.26
CA LEU A 48 -6.47 14.48 16.88
C LEU A 48 -5.15 14.04 16.26
N PHE A 49 -4.48 14.93 15.52
CA PHE A 49 -3.14 14.68 14.97
C PHE A 49 -2.07 15.48 15.73
N ASN A 50 -0.91 14.86 15.92
CA ASN A 50 0.25 15.51 16.49
C ASN A 50 1.55 15.07 15.79
N ILE A 51 2.51 16.00 15.71
CA ILE A 51 3.84 15.74 15.14
C ILE A 51 4.91 16.19 16.14
N ALA A 52 5.86 15.31 16.44
CA ALA A 52 6.97 15.63 17.34
C ALA A 52 8.31 15.04 16.83
N PRO A 53 9.37 15.84 16.62
CA PRO A 53 9.40 17.31 16.66
C PRO A 53 8.85 17.93 15.36
N ARG A 54 8.07 19.02 15.50
CA ARG A 54 7.49 19.78 14.38
C ARG A 54 8.53 20.46 13.49
N SER A 55 9.69 20.83 14.03
CA SER A 55 10.77 21.44 13.26
C SER A 55 12.14 20.97 13.72
N GLY A 56 13.15 21.22 12.91
CA GLY A 56 14.52 20.90 13.26
C GLY A 56 15.50 21.23 12.13
N LYS A 57 16.78 20.97 12.40
CA LYS A 57 17.86 21.04 11.42
C LYS A 57 18.40 19.63 11.17
N LEU A 58 18.84 19.38 9.95
CA LEU A 58 19.47 18.12 9.55
C LEU A 58 20.77 18.43 8.80
N HIS A 59 21.90 17.96 9.33
CA HIS A 59 23.17 18.00 8.61
C HIS A 59 23.22 16.93 7.52
N PRO A 60 24.10 17.07 6.51
CA PRO A 60 24.32 16.01 5.52
C PRO A 60 24.64 14.68 6.20
N GLY A 61 23.95 13.61 5.79
CA GLY A 61 24.08 12.27 6.37
C GLY A 61 23.38 12.06 7.71
N GLN A 62 22.84 13.12 8.34
CA GLN A 62 22.10 12.99 9.59
C GLN A 62 20.67 12.51 9.34
N GLN A 63 20.17 11.70 10.26
CA GLN A 63 18.78 11.28 10.33
C GLN A 63 18.17 11.72 11.66
N LYS A 64 16.88 12.03 11.66
CA LYS A 64 16.14 12.36 12.88
C LYS A 64 14.74 11.79 12.81
N ALA A 65 14.39 10.96 13.78
CA ALA A 65 13.05 10.43 13.90
C ALA A 65 12.01 11.54 14.10
N VAL A 66 10.83 11.33 13.51
CA VAL A 66 9.63 12.14 13.72
C VAL A 66 8.53 11.20 14.13
N THR A 67 7.89 11.51 15.24
CA THR A 67 6.72 10.79 15.71
C THR A 67 5.47 11.50 15.21
N PHE A 68 4.63 10.76 14.50
CA PHE A 68 3.29 11.14 14.13
C PHE A 68 2.33 10.38 15.05
N SER A 69 1.32 11.05 15.60
CA SER A 69 0.36 10.44 16.53
C SER A 69 -1.05 10.83 16.18
N TYR A 70 -1.98 9.87 16.30
CA TYR A 70 -3.41 10.06 16.10
C TYR A 70 -4.19 9.67 17.36
N ARG A 71 -5.18 10.47 17.76
CA ARG A 71 -6.12 10.18 18.85
C ARG A 71 -7.44 9.70 18.28
N HIS A 72 -7.81 8.48 18.62
CA HIS A 72 -9.01 7.80 18.12
C HIS A 72 -10.25 8.08 18.99
N ASN A 73 -10.50 9.35 19.31
CA ASN A 73 -11.54 9.74 20.27
C ASN A 73 -12.96 9.72 19.68
N PHE A 74 -13.09 9.91 18.36
CA PHE A 74 -14.38 10.03 17.69
C PHE A 74 -14.42 9.10 16.50
N VAL A 75 -15.46 8.27 16.41
CA VAL A 75 -15.71 7.42 15.24
C VAL A 75 -15.80 8.30 13.99
N GLY A 76 -15.14 7.86 12.93
CA GLY A 76 -15.05 8.60 11.68
C GLY A 76 -13.70 8.44 10.99
N THR A 77 -13.55 9.15 9.87
CA THR A 77 -12.28 9.26 9.15
C THR A 77 -11.81 10.70 9.21
N ASP A 78 -10.79 10.96 10.01
CA ASP A 78 -10.16 12.27 10.13
C ASP A 78 -9.09 12.44 9.06
N ARG A 79 -9.05 13.62 8.43
CA ARG A 79 -8.03 13.98 7.45
C ARG A 79 -7.39 15.30 7.83
N LEU A 80 -6.08 15.40 7.69
CA LEU A 80 -5.36 16.65 7.93
C LEU A 80 -4.21 16.80 6.92
N PRO A 81 -4.29 17.77 6.00
CA PRO A 81 -3.16 18.10 5.14
C PRO A 81 -2.09 18.84 5.95
N VAL A 82 -0.87 18.30 5.97
CA VAL A 82 0.29 18.87 6.65
C VAL A 82 1.34 19.22 5.62
N LEU A 83 1.78 20.47 5.60
CA LEU A 83 2.82 20.92 4.70
C LEU A 83 4.20 20.69 5.31
N PHE A 84 5.00 19.83 4.69
CA PHE A 84 6.38 19.61 5.06
C PHE A 84 7.30 20.52 4.24
N LYS A 85 7.84 21.56 4.88
CA LYS A 85 8.78 22.50 4.28
C LYS A 85 10.22 22.09 4.57
N LEU A 86 11.03 22.09 3.52
CA LEU A 86 12.49 21.96 3.57
C LEU A 86 13.13 23.30 3.19
N SER A 87 14.33 23.55 3.74
CA SER A 87 15.16 24.68 3.29
C SER A 87 15.32 24.68 1.77
N HIS A 88 15.43 25.88 1.19
CA HIS A 88 15.50 26.11 -0.27
C HIS A 88 14.16 25.93 -1.01
N GLY A 89 13.03 26.09 -0.30
CA GLY A 89 11.71 26.29 -0.92
C GLY A 89 11.03 25.02 -1.44
N ARG A 90 11.56 23.83 -1.11
CA ARG A 90 10.86 22.57 -1.43
C ARG A 90 9.79 22.30 -0.39
N GLU A 91 8.59 22.00 -0.87
CA GLU A 91 7.42 21.73 -0.04
C GLU A 91 6.78 20.41 -0.48
N ILE A 92 6.38 19.59 0.49
CA ILE A 92 5.70 18.32 0.26
C ILE A 92 4.40 18.35 1.06
N LEU A 93 3.27 18.14 0.38
CA LEU A 93 1.97 18.02 1.05
C LEU A 93 1.80 16.58 1.55
N LEU A 94 1.61 16.43 2.86
CA LEU A 94 1.38 15.15 3.52
C LEU A 94 -0.08 15.06 3.93
N ASN A 95 -0.82 14.08 3.42
CA ASN A 95 -2.22 13.91 3.74
C ASN A 95 -2.37 12.89 4.87
N PHE A 96 -2.50 13.35 6.11
CA PHE A 96 -2.73 12.43 7.22
C PHE A 96 -4.16 11.92 7.16
N MET A 97 -4.31 10.62 7.42
CA MET A 97 -5.60 9.95 7.55
C MET A 97 -5.61 9.13 8.82
N GLY A 98 -6.60 9.40 9.68
CA GLY A 98 -6.88 8.62 10.87
C GLY A 98 -8.26 8.01 10.72
N VAL A 99 -8.40 6.70 10.99
CA VAL A 99 -9.70 6.04 11.00
C VAL A 99 -9.97 5.53 12.40
N THR A 100 -11.11 5.93 12.95
CA THR A 100 -11.63 5.42 14.22
C THR A 100 -12.92 4.66 13.95
N VAL A 101 -12.98 3.43 14.42
CA VAL A 101 -14.14 2.55 14.31
C VAL A 101 -14.77 2.29 15.67
N GLU A 102 -16.02 1.86 15.66
CA GLU A 102 -16.69 1.38 16.87
C GLU A 102 -15.98 0.15 17.44
N ARG A 103 -16.05 -0.01 18.77
CA ARG A 103 -15.27 -1.04 19.49
C ARG A 103 -15.54 -2.46 19.00
N ASP A 104 -16.79 -2.75 18.66
CA ASP A 104 -17.23 -4.09 18.28
C ASP A 104 -17.33 -4.26 16.75
N ARG A 105 -16.85 -3.29 15.96
CA ARG A 105 -16.90 -3.34 14.50
C ARG A 105 -15.80 -4.24 13.92
N HIS A 106 -16.20 -5.22 13.13
CA HIS A 106 -15.29 -6.00 12.27
C HIS A 106 -14.74 -5.10 11.15
N TYR A 107 -13.50 -4.62 11.32
CA TYR A 107 -12.91 -3.63 10.43
C TYR A 107 -11.63 -4.14 9.74
N LEU A 108 -11.68 -4.23 8.41
CA LEU A 108 -10.49 -4.34 7.57
C LEU A 108 -10.17 -2.98 6.95
N HIS A 109 -8.90 -2.61 7.06
CA HIS A 109 -8.35 -1.47 6.36
C HIS A 109 -7.81 -1.91 4.99
N PHE A 110 -8.28 -1.25 3.95
CA PHE A 110 -7.83 -1.42 2.57
C PHE A 110 -6.99 -0.21 2.18
N THR A 111 -5.71 -0.40 1.90
CA THR A 111 -4.76 0.69 1.59
C THR A 111 -5.04 1.32 0.23
N CYS A 112 -5.54 0.53 -0.72
CA CYS A 112 -5.95 0.99 -2.04
C CYS A 112 -7.06 0.08 -2.59
N THR A 113 -8.00 0.66 -3.33
CA THR A 113 -9.04 -0.07 -4.06
C THR A 113 -8.56 -0.57 -5.43
N LYS A 114 -7.38 -0.17 -5.87
CA LYS A 114 -6.72 -0.67 -7.09
C LYS A 114 -5.34 -1.20 -6.76
N HIS A 115 -5.11 -2.49 -6.99
CA HIS A 115 -3.82 -3.14 -6.78
C HIS A 115 -3.22 -3.55 -8.13
N VAL A 116 -2.00 -3.08 -8.40
CA VAL A 116 -1.26 -3.46 -9.60
C VAL A 116 -0.19 -4.47 -9.20
N LEU A 117 -0.36 -5.70 -9.66
CA LEU A 117 0.60 -6.78 -9.54
C LEU A 117 1.84 -6.46 -10.38
N ALA A 118 3.01 -6.86 -9.89
CA ALA A 118 4.26 -6.85 -10.64
C ALA A 118 4.07 -7.60 -11.98
N PRO A 119 4.60 -7.06 -13.09
CA PRO A 119 4.51 -7.71 -14.39
C PRO A 119 5.14 -9.10 -14.38
N VAL A 120 4.56 -10.04 -15.14
CA VAL A 120 5.03 -11.43 -15.23
C VAL A 120 5.34 -11.78 -16.70
N PRO A 121 6.48 -12.41 -17.00
CA PRO A 121 6.80 -12.82 -18.36
C PRO A 121 5.85 -13.94 -18.83
N ILE A 122 5.42 -13.85 -20.09
CA ILE A 122 4.66 -14.93 -20.73
C ILE A 122 5.54 -16.18 -20.92
N GLY A 123 4.91 -17.36 -20.89
CA GLY A 123 5.58 -18.65 -21.10
C GLY A 123 6.42 -19.16 -19.93
N GLY A 124 6.39 -18.49 -18.77
CA GLY A 124 7.00 -18.99 -17.54
C GLY A 124 6.23 -20.17 -16.94
N PHE A 125 6.95 -21.18 -16.42
CA PHE A 125 6.36 -22.35 -15.78
C PHE A 125 6.15 -22.20 -14.26
N SER A 126 6.72 -21.15 -13.67
CA SER A 126 6.68 -20.88 -12.23
C SER A 126 6.39 -19.39 -12.00
N PRO A 127 5.14 -18.94 -12.22
CA PRO A 127 4.75 -17.56 -11.97
C PRO A 127 4.99 -17.19 -10.49
N PRO A 128 5.51 -15.98 -10.20
CA PRO A 128 5.82 -15.57 -8.84
C PRO A 128 4.55 -15.37 -8.01
N LYS A 129 4.65 -15.66 -6.71
CA LYS A 129 3.64 -15.25 -5.74
C LYS A 129 3.79 -13.77 -5.41
N GLN A 130 2.66 -13.10 -5.33
CA GLN A 130 2.56 -11.68 -4.98
C GLN A 130 1.56 -11.52 -3.85
N VAL A 131 1.57 -10.38 -3.15
CA VAL A 131 0.76 -10.20 -1.94
C VAL A 131 -0.03 -8.90 -1.95
N TYR A 132 -1.27 -8.97 -1.44
CA TYR A 132 -2.08 -7.82 -1.06
C TYR A 132 -2.37 -7.91 0.45
N GLU A 133 -2.17 -6.81 1.17
CA GLU A 133 -2.29 -6.78 2.63
C GLU A 133 -3.71 -6.47 3.09
N LEU A 134 -4.22 -7.29 4.01
CA LEU A 134 -5.48 -7.07 4.72
C LEU A 134 -5.19 -6.78 6.19
N TYR A 135 -5.23 -5.51 6.58
CA TYR A 135 -4.93 -5.10 7.95
C TYR A 135 -6.21 -5.00 8.79
N ASN A 136 -6.28 -5.75 9.90
CA ASN A 136 -7.34 -5.58 10.89
C ASN A 136 -6.97 -4.45 11.86
N GLY A 137 -7.46 -3.24 11.56
CA GLY A 137 -7.32 -2.06 12.42
C GLY A 137 -8.38 -1.94 13.52
N GLY A 138 -9.31 -2.90 13.60
CA GLY A 138 -10.34 -2.95 14.63
C GLY A 138 -9.87 -3.60 15.94
N ALA A 139 -10.80 -3.73 16.88
CA ALA A 139 -10.54 -4.35 18.19
C ALA A 139 -11.06 -5.79 18.32
N VAL A 140 -11.77 -6.30 17.30
CA VAL A 140 -12.33 -7.66 17.26
C VAL A 140 -11.69 -8.49 16.14
N PRO A 141 -11.48 -9.80 16.35
CA PRO A 141 -11.04 -10.69 15.27
C PRO A 141 -12.12 -10.75 14.19
N LEU A 142 -11.72 -10.90 12.93
CA LEU A 142 -12.66 -10.98 11.82
C LEU A 142 -12.25 -12.08 10.85
N ARG A 143 -13.22 -12.55 10.07
CA ARG A 143 -12.99 -13.51 8.99
C ARG A 143 -13.31 -12.86 7.66
N TYR A 144 -12.45 -13.08 6.68
CA TYR A 144 -12.65 -12.58 5.33
C TYR A 144 -12.96 -13.72 4.36
N ARG A 145 -13.65 -13.37 3.27
CA ARG A 145 -13.86 -14.22 2.11
C ARG A 145 -13.73 -13.40 0.83
N VAL A 146 -12.85 -13.85 -0.05
CA VAL A 146 -12.68 -13.33 -1.41
C VAL A 146 -13.69 -14.02 -2.31
N ASP A 147 -14.39 -13.24 -3.12
CA ASP A 147 -15.24 -13.74 -4.20
C ASP A 147 -14.36 -14.25 -5.35
N THR A 148 -14.51 -15.53 -5.68
CA THR A 148 -13.73 -16.21 -6.72
C THR A 148 -14.45 -16.27 -8.06
N GLU A 149 -15.73 -15.92 -8.13
CA GLU A 149 -16.52 -15.96 -9.37
C GLU A 149 -15.85 -15.15 -10.51
N PRO A 150 -15.35 -13.91 -10.27
CA PRO A 150 -14.66 -13.16 -11.33
C PRO A 150 -13.35 -13.84 -11.81
N LEU A 151 -12.68 -14.60 -10.94
CA LEU A 151 -11.47 -15.37 -11.30
C LEU A 151 -11.81 -16.60 -12.16
N GLU A 152 -12.93 -17.25 -11.85
CA GLU A 152 -13.47 -18.37 -12.62
C GLU A 152 -13.91 -17.92 -14.01
N GLN A 153 -14.58 -16.77 -14.10
CA GLN A 153 -14.95 -16.16 -15.38
C GLN A 153 -13.71 -15.77 -16.19
N LEU A 154 -12.72 -15.12 -15.57
CA LEU A 154 -11.45 -14.79 -16.23
C LEU A 154 -10.74 -16.04 -16.76
N THR A 155 -10.80 -17.15 -16.01
CA THR A 155 -10.23 -18.43 -16.43
C THR A 155 -10.95 -18.99 -17.65
N ALA A 156 -12.30 -18.93 -17.66
CA ALA A 156 -13.10 -19.37 -18.81
C ALA A 156 -12.81 -18.54 -20.07
N ASP A 157 -12.67 -17.22 -19.93
CA ASP A 157 -12.37 -16.30 -21.03
C ASP A 157 -10.95 -16.49 -21.60
N ASN A 158 -10.07 -17.15 -20.85
CA ASN A 158 -8.69 -17.42 -21.25
C ASN A 158 -8.45 -18.93 -21.47
N PHE A 159 -9.38 -19.60 -22.15
CA PHE A 159 -9.27 -20.99 -22.60
C PHE A 159 -9.09 -22.02 -21.46
N GLY A 160 -9.65 -21.73 -20.28
CA GLY A 160 -9.50 -22.57 -19.09
C GLY A 160 -8.16 -22.43 -18.39
N HIS A 161 -7.32 -21.47 -18.80
CA HIS A 161 -6.05 -21.20 -18.14
C HIS A 161 -6.24 -20.21 -16.98
N PRO A 162 -5.79 -20.55 -15.76
CA PRO A 162 -6.03 -19.72 -14.59
C PRO A 162 -5.04 -18.54 -14.53
N VAL A 163 -5.35 -17.50 -15.31
CA VAL A 163 -4.51 -16.30 -15.48
C VAL A 163 -4.23 -15.59 -14.16
N LEU A 164 -5.24 -15.47 -13.29
CA LEU A 164 -5.09 -14.89 -11.97
C LEU A 164 -5.73 -15.80 -10.92
N GLN A 165 -5.00 -16.10 -9.86
CA GLN A 165 -5.45 -16.98 -8.77
C GLN A 165 -5.20 -16.34 -7.42
N CYS A 166 -6.18 -16.46 -6.52
CA CYS A 166 -6.03 -16.20 -5.10
C CYS A 166 -5.81 -17.54 -4.38
N LEU A 167 -4.68 -17.71 -3.68
CA LEU A 167 -4.32 -19.00 -3.08
C LEU A 167 -4.98 -19.24 -1.72
N ASN A 168 -5.37 -18.16 -1.04
CA ASN A 168 -5.98 -18.18 0.29
C ASN A 168 -7.23 -17.28 0.34
N PRO A 169 -8.31 -17.66 -0.39
CA PRO A 169 -9.51 -16.83 -0.53
C PRO A 169 -10.30 -16.67 0.77
N GLN A 170 -9.95 -17.37 1.85
CA GLN A 170 -10.59 -17.24 3.15
C GLN A 170 -9.52 -17.27 4.25
N GLY A 171 -9.79 -16.56 5.34
CA GLY A 171 -8.90 -16.53 6.49
C GLY A 171 -9.47 -15.74 7.65
N GLU A 172 -8.73 -15.73 8.75
CA GLU A 172 -9.03 -14.96 9.96
C GLU A 172 -7.89 -13.96 10.22
N VAL A 173 -8.25 -12.74 10.60
CA VAL A 173 -7.29 -11.69 10.95
C VAL A 173 -7.60 -11.20 12.35
N THR A 174 -6.66 -11.40 13.26
CA THR A 174 -6.77 -10.93 14.65
C THR A 174 -6.51 -9.42 14.75
N PRO A 175 -7.00 -8.74 15.81
CA PRO A 175 -6.80 -7.30 15.99
C PRO A 175 -5.33 -6.88 15.91
N GLY A 176 -5.04 -5.82 15.17
CA GLY A 176 -3.68 -5.29 14.99
C GLY A 176 -2.76 -6.19 14.16
N ARG A 177 -3.30 -7.19 13.46
CA ARG A 177 -2.54 -8.06 12.54
C ARG A 177 -2.91 -7.82 11.09
N THR A 178 -2.01 -8.25 10.22
CA THR A 178 -2.16 -8.21 8.77
C THR A 178 -2.20 -9.63 8.23
N ALA A 179 -3.19 -9.96 7.42
CA ALA A 179 -3.16 -11.14 6.57
C ALA A 179 -2.62 -10.78 5.18
N LEU A 180 -1.87 -11.71 4.58
CA LEU A 180 -1.36 -11.57 3.22
C LEU A 180 -2.24 -12.39 2.29
N LEU A 181 -3.03 -11.73 1.44
CA LEU A 181 -3.68 -12.40 0.32
C LEU A 181 -2.63 -12.74 -0.72
N GLU A 182 -2.44 -14.02 -0.98
CA GLU A 182 -1.45 -14.53 -1.92
C GLU A 182 -2.08 -14.65 -3.32
N TRP A 183 -1.44 -13.98 -4.28
CA TRP A 183 -1.87 -13.93 -5.68
C TRP A 183 -0.81 -14.56 -6.59
N VAL A 184 -1.28 -15.26 -7.62
CA VAL A 184 -0.44 -15.77 -8.71
C VAL A 184 -1.01 -15.25 -10.03
N LEU A 185 -0.18 -14.48 -10.75
CA LEU A 185 -0.46 -14.02 -12.11
C LEU A 185 0.32 -14.90 -13.10
N SER A 186 -0.39 -15.58 -13.98
CA SER A 186 0.16 -16.46 -15.02
C SER A 186 -0.36 -16.02 -16.41
N PRO A 187 0.21 -14.98 -17.02
CA PRO A 187 -0.32 -14.40 -18.24
C PRO A 187 -0.04 -15.30 -19.46
N LEU A 188 -1.01 -15.39 -20.37
CA LEU A 188 -0.87 -16.08 -21.66
C LEU A 188 -0.45 -15.13 -22.79
N GLU A 189 -0.89 -13.88 -22.71
CA GLU A 189 -0.65 -12.85 -23.72
C GLU A 189 0.11 -11.68 -23.10
N ALA A 190 0.84 -10.96 -23.94
CA ALA A 190 1.50 -9.72 -23.55
C ALA A 190 0.48 -8.56 -23.48
N LYS A 191 -0.41 -8.60 -22.48
CA LYS A 191 -1.46 -7.61 -22.24
C LYS A 191 -1.70 -7.38 -20.75
N THR A 192 -2.47 -6.35 -20.43
CA THR A 192 -2.97 -6.10 -19.07
C THR A 192 -4.28 -6.85 -18.86
N TYR A 193 -4.33 -7.63 -17.80
CA TYR A 193 -5.52 -8.25 -17.25
C TYR A 193 -6.03 -7.37 -16.11
N SER A 194 -7.33 -7.14 -16.04
CA SER A 194 -7.99 -6.37 -15.00
C SER A 194 -9.24 -7.10 -14.55
N VAL A 195 -9.42 -7.26 -13.24
CA VAL A 195 -10.60 -7.92 -12.66
C VAL A 195 -11.01 -7.23 -11.38
N ASP A 196 -12.31 -7.04 -11.21
CA ASP A 196 -12.89 -6.51 -9.98
C ASP A 196 -13.26 -7.68 -9.05
N ILE A 197 -12.74 -7.63 -7.82
CA ILE A 197 -12.83 -8.68 -6.81
C ILE A 197 -13.49 -8.12 -5.56
N SER A 198 -14.55 -8.77 -5.10
CA SER A 198 -15.18 -8.45 -3.83
C SER A 198 -14.48 -9.19 -2.68
N ILE A 199 -14.14 -8.47 -1.62
CA ILE A 199 -13.66 -9.03 -0.35
C ILE A 199 -14.72 -8.76 0.72
N HIS A 200 -15.33 -9.83 1.22
CA HIS A 200 -16.36 -9.79 2.24
C HIS A 200 -15.76 -10.00 3.62
N VAL A 201 -16.09 -9.14 4.58
CA VAL A 201 -15.88 -9.39 6.01
C VAL A 201 -17.15 -10.01 6.58
N LEU A 202 -17.05 -11.17 7.23
CA LEU A 202 -18.20 -11.77 7.93
C LEU A 202 -18.66 -10.82 9.04
N GLU A 203 -19.97 -10.52 9.07
CA GLU A 203 -20.56 -9.56 10.02
C GLU A 203 -19.95 -8.14 9.92
N GLY A 204 -19.42 -7.79 8.75
CA GLY A 204 -18.83 -6.50 8.46
C GLY A 204 -19.12 -6.02 7.04
N ASP A 205 -18.24 -5.14 6.56
CA ASP A 205 -18.39 -4.52 5.24
C ASP A 205 -17.85 -5.43 4.12
N THR A 206 -18.32 -5.15 2.91
CA THR A 206 -17.74 -5.69 1.67
C THR A 206 -17.02 -4.57 0.92
N MET A 207 -15.83 -4.86 0.40
CA MET A 207 -15.06 -3.93 -0.44
C MET A 207 -14.88 -4.52 -1.83
N LEU A 208 -15.06 -3.70 -2.87
CA LEU A 208 -14.73 -4.04 -4.25
C LEU A 208 -13.34 -3.49 -4.58
N LEU A 209 -12.44 -4.35 -5.06
CA LEU A 209 -11.08 -3.99 -5.44
C LEU A 209 -10.78 -4.39 -6.87
N THR A 210 -10.12 -3.53 -7.61
CA THR A 210 -9.60 -3.84 -8.95
C THR A 210 -8.18 -4.39 -8.83
N PHE A 211 -7.98 -5.62 -9.30
CA PHE A 211 -6.65 -6.22 -9.46
C PHE A 211 -6.22 -6.12 -10.92
N GLU A 212 -5.07 -5.52 -11.16
CA GLU A 212 -4.44 -5.42 -12.48
C GLU A 212 -3.12 -6.20 -12.51
N GLY A 213 -2.85 -6.87 -13.62
CA GLY A 213 -1.61 -7.60 -13.84
C GLY A 213 -1.20 -7.59 -15.30
N CYS A 214 0.07 -7.35 -15.58
CA CYS A 214 0.58 -7.26 -16.95
C CYS A 214 1.42 -8.49 -17.32
N GLY A 215 1.03 -9.15 -18.42
CA GLY A 215 1.91 -10.07 -19.12
C GLY A 215 2.85 -9.33 -20.06
N PHE A 216 4.11 -9.75 -20.14
CA PHE A 216 5.05 -9.18 -21.10
C PHE A 216 5.89 -10.23 -21.81
N ASP A 217 6.32 -9.91 -23.02
CA ASP A 217 7.24 -10.74 -23.78
C ASP A 217 8.70 -10.39 -23.44
N ASN A 218 9.39 -11.34 -22.81
CA ASN A 218 10.79 -11.16 -22.44
C ASN A 218 11.72 -11.02 -23.66
N SER A 219 11.32 -11.56 -24.82
CA SER A 219 12.10 -11.47 -26.06
C SER A 219 12.06 -10.07 -26.68
N VAL A 220 11.01 -9.28 -26.38
CA VAL A 220 10.81 -7.93 -26.91
C VAL A 220 11.39 -6.87 -25.96
N LEU A 221 11.43 -7.12 -24.65
CA LEU A 221 11.80 -6.09 -23.66
C LEU A 221 13.30 -5.92 -23.38
N GLY A 222 14.16 -6.89 -23.66
CA GLY A 222 15.63 -6.76 -23.48
C GLY A 222 16.04 -6.07 -22.17
N GLU A 223 16.98 -5.12 -22.22
CA GLU A 223 17.48 -4.32 -21.07
C GLU A 223 16.46 -3.32 -20.48
N SER A 224 15.25 -3.19 -21.05
CA SER A 224 14.21 -2.25 -20.59
C SER A 224 13.23 -2.86 -19.59
N ALA A 225 13.51 -4.07 -19.10
CA ALA A 225 12.68 -4.75 -18.12
C ALA A 225 12.57 -3.92 -16.82
N PRO A 226 11.38 -3.89 -16.15
CA PRO A 226 11.20 -3.11 -14.94
C PRO A 226 12.26 -3.46 -13.88
N LEU A 227 12.81 -2.41 -13.23
CA LEU A 227 13.98 -2.42 -12.32
C LEU A 227 13.89 -3.36 -11.08
N GLN A 228 12.86 -4.19 -10.97
CA GLN A 228 12.67 -5.17 -9.89
C GLN A 228 13.26 -6.56 -10.21
N LEU A 229 13.79 -6.78 -11.43
CA LEU A 229 14.18 -8.12 -11.92
C LEU A 229 15.67 -8.49 -11.70
N HIS A 230 16.47 -7.65 -11.04
CA HIS A 230 17.90 -7.93 -10.83
C HIS A 230 18.14 -8.73 -9.54
N ASP A 231 17.61 -9.95 -9.47
CA ASP A 231 18.20 -11.00 -8.64
C ASP A 231 17.85 -12.38 -9.21
N GLY A 232 18.86 -13.02 -9.81
CA GLY A 232 18.77 -14.37 -10.36
C GLY A 232 19.14 -14.45 -11.83
N TYR A 233 20.39 -14.80 -12.10
CA TYR A 233 20.86 -15.29 -13.40
C TYR A 233 19.89 -16.34 -13.95
N MET A 234 19.15 -16.01 -15.00
CA MET A 234 18.38 -16.98 -15.79
C MET A 234 18.86 -16.91 -17.24
N SER A 235 19.94 -17.64 -17.54
CA SER A 235 20.26 -18.00 -18.93
C SER A 235 19.18 -18.96 -19.45
N VAL A 236 18.55 -18.61 -20.57
CA VAL A 236 17.52 -19.43 -21.22
C VAL A 236 18.11 -20.74 -21.75
N PRO A 237 17.59 -21.93 -21.39
CA PRO A 237 17.92 -23.15 -22.11
C PRO A 237 17.10 -23.25 -23.40
N SER A 238 17.78 -23.48 -24.52
CA SER A 238 17.24 -23.48 -25.89
C SER A 238 16.42 -24.72 -26.27
N THR A 239 15.69 -25.34 -25.34
CA THR A 239 14.86 -26.50 -25.68
C THR A 239 13.66 -26.67 -24.74
N GLN A 240 12.46 -26.61 -25.31
CA GLN A 240 11.21 -26.96 -24.63
C GLN A 240 11.12 -28.49 -24.49
N ARG A 241 11.21 -29.01 -23.25
CA ARG A 241 10.83 -30.39 -22.94
C ARG A 241 9.59 -30.37 -22.05
N MET A 242 8.51 -31.00 -22.51
CA MET A 242 7.37 -31.35 -21.66
C MET A 242 7.82 -32.39 -20.62
N ALA A 243 7.48 -32.17 -19.36
CA ALA A 243 7.61 -33.18 -18.32
C ALA A 243 6.35 -34.05 -18.28
N LEU A 244 6.54 -35.37 -18.34
CA LEU A 244 5.50 -36.38 -18.05
C LEU A 244 5.37 -36.58 -16.53
N PRO A 245 4.20 -36.99 -16.00
CA PRO A 245 4.01 -37.17 -14.56
C PRO A 245 4.84 -38.33 -13.99
N ASN A 246 5.36 -38.15 -12.76
CA ASN A 246 6.09 -39.10 -11.89
C ASN A 246 7.64 -39.05 -11.89
N GLN A 247 8.23 -37.90 -11.55
CA GLN A 247 9.59 -37.91 -10.97
C GLN A 247 9.66 -37.15 -9.64
N VAL A 248 9.98 -37.91 -8.60
CA VAL A 248 10.24 -37.46 -7.23
C VAL A 248 11.74 -37.17 -7.09
N SER A 249 12.10 -35.99 -6.57
CA SER A 249 13.30 -35.83 -5.73
C SER A 249 13.33 -34.45 -5.04
N GLY A 250 13.48 -34.47 -3.71
CA GLY A 250 13.93 -33.32 -2.91
C GLY A 250 15.47 -33.25 -2.88
N PRO A 251 16.05 -32.19 -2.30
CA PRO A 251 16.24 -32.21 -0.85
C PRO A 251 15.96 -30.89 -0.12
N SER A 252 15.74 -31.04 1.18
CA SER A 252 15.49 -30.05 2.23
C SER A 252 16.73 -29.25 2.62
N THR A 253 16.56 -27.96 2.91
CA THR A 253 17.33 -27.27 3.96
C THR A 253 16.55 -26.10 4.54
N SER A 254 16.42 -26.11 5.87
CA SER A 254 15.76 -25.10 6.71
C SER A 254 16.76 -24.03 7.12
N SER A 255 16.33 -22.78 7.12
CA SER A 255 16.97 -21.71 7.89
C SER A 255 15.93 -20.65 8.25
N HIS A 256 15.55 -20.64 9.53
CA HIS A 256 14.72 -19.63 10.15
C HIS A 256 15.53 -18.34 10.35
N ILE A 257 14.99 -17.21 9.88
CA ILE A 257 15.43 -15.87 10.27
C ILE A 257 14.19 -15.12 10.76
N VAL A 258 14.20 -14.73 12.03
CA VAL A 258 13.20 -13.89 12.67
C VAL A 258 13.69 -12.45 12.60
N LEU A 259 12.91 -11.57 11.97
CA LEU A 259 13.14 -10.12 12.00
C LEU A 259 11.92 -9.41 12.63
N PRO A 260 12.15 -8.36 13.45
CA PRO A 260 11.08 -7.61 14.10
C PRO A 260 10.33 -6.73 13.09
N GLY A 261 9.00 -6.69 13.23
CA GLY A 261 8.09 -6.10 12.24
C GLY A 261 8.22 -4.58 12.06
N PRO A 262 7.98 -4.06 10.84
CA PRO A 262 7.95 -2.63 10.58
C PRO A 262 6.62 -1.98 11.00
N VAL A 263 6.71 -0.71 11.39
CA VAL A 263 5.57 0.21 11.55
C VAL A 263 5.34 0.85 10.18
N TRP A 264 4.14 0.67 9.62
CA TRP A 264 3.80 1.24 8.31
C TRP A 264 3.12 2.61 8.46
N LEU A 265 3.67 3.61 7.76
CA LEU A 265 3.00 4.85 7.41
C LEU A 265 2.73 4.76 5.89
N SER A 266 1.47 4.69 5.47
CA SER A 266 1.11 4.84 4.06
C SER A 266 1.11 6.34 3.70
N TRP A 267 1.82 6.71 2.65
CA TRP A 267 1.84 8.07 2.09
C TRP A 267 0.75 8.24 1.04
#